data_AF-A0A936DQU3-F1
#
_entry.id   AF-A0A936DQU3-F1
#
_cell.length_a   1.000
_cell.length_b   1.000
_cell.length_c   1.000
_cell.angle_alpha   90.00
_cell.angle_beta   90.00
_cell.angle_gamma   90.00
#
_symmetry.space_group_name_H-M   'P 1'
#
loop_
_entity.id
_entity.type
_entity.pdbx_description
1 polymer ?
#
loop_
_entity_poly.entity_id
_entity_poly.type
_entity_poly.pdbx_seq_one_letter_code
_entity_poly.pdbx_strand_id
1 'polypeptide(L)'
;MISDGPPQSLNAISAAYTGTWINNSQPGHGLIVEVLPENRILAWWFTYQPNGGQAWFGGIGTYTGNTATISVIKAEGGRFLPNFDSAAITNPVLGSMQLRFDSCTNGVVNYQFGQGYGSGSWPINRLTVAAGLACTD
;
A
#
# COMPACT_ATOMS: atom_id res chain seq x y z
N MET A 1 -32.28 -0.71 -5.94
CA MET A 1 -31.90 -0.60 -4.52
C MET A 1 -30.49 -1.13 -4.41
N ILE A 2 -29.49 -0.27 -4.58
CA ILE A 2 -28.11 -0.64 -4.29
C ILE A 2 -28.00 -0.53 -2.77
N SER A 3 -27.70 -1.66 -2.13
CA SER A 3 -27.48 -1.75 -0.69
C SER A 3 -26.15 -1.04 -0.39
N ASP A 4 -26.20 0.23 -0.01
CA ASP A 4 -25.08 0.87 0.66
C ASP A 4 -24.90 0.16 2.01
N GLY A 5 -23.74 -0.49 2.17
CA GLY A 5 -23.40 -1.20 3.40
C GLY A 5 -23.42 -0.28 4.62
N PRO A 6 -23.44 -0.84 5.85
CA PRO A 6 -23.51 -0.05 7.07
C PRO A 6 -22.33 0.93 7.17
N PRO A 7 -22.55 2.12 7.76
CA PRO A 7 -21.51 3.13 7.96
C PRO A 7 -20.35 2.51 8.75
N GLN A 8 -19.15 2.64 8.21
CA GLN A 8 -17.93 2.07 8.78
C GLN A 8 -17.44 2.98 9.90
N SER A 9 -17.11 2.43 11.07
CA SER A 9 -16.55 3.26 12.15
C SER A 9 -15.10 3.63 11.82
N LEU A 10 -14.76 4.92 11.99
CA LEU A 10 -13.42 5.49 11.79
C LEU A 10 -12.31 4.85 12.65
N ASN A 11 -12.67 3.96 13.56
CA ASN A 11 -11.77 3.35 14.52
C ASN A 11 -11.11 2.07 14.02
N ALA A 12 -11.53 1.54 12.86
CA ALA A 12 -10.99 0.30 12.30
C ALA A 12 -10.85 0.33 10.77
N ILE A 13 -9.78 -0.30 10.27
CA ILE A 13 -9.64 -0.63 8.85
C ILE A 13 -10.74 -1.60 8.46
N SER A 14 -11.32 -1.36 7.30
CA SER A 14 -12.36 -2.16 6.68
C SER A 14 -12.23 -2.23 5.17
N ALA A 15 -13.05 -3.07 4.53
CA ALA A 15 -13.08 -3.21 3.08
C ALA A 15 -13.22 -1.87 2.32
N ALA A 16 -13.85 -0.86 2.95
CA ALA A 16 -14.04 0.47 2.38
C ALA A 16 -12.74 1.24 2.11
N TYR A 17 -11.61 0.86 2.71
CA TYR A 17 -10.29 1.47 2.46
C TYR A 17 -9.56 0.91 1.23
N THR A 18 -10.08 -0.17 0.63
CA THR A 18 -9.58 -0.69 -0.65
C THR A 18 -9.64 0.39 -1.73
N GLY A 19 -8.55 0.52 -2.48
CA GLY A 19 -8.38 1.52 -3.52
C GLY A 19 -6.95 2.00 -3.67
N THR A 20 -6.79 3.06 -4.44
CA THR A 20 -5.51 3.72 -4.69
C THR A 20 -5.37 4.93 -3.77
N TRP A 21 -4.19 5.06 -3.17
CA TRP A 21 -3.82 6.15 -2.28
C TRP A 21 -2.53 6.79 -2.81
N ILE A 22 -2.47 8.12 -2.87
CA ILE A 22 -1.35 8.87 -3.47
C ILE A 22 -0.87 9.97 -2.53
N ASN A 23 0.29 10.56 -2.81
CA ASN A 23 0.64 11.86 -2.25
C ASN A 23 0.58 12.92 -3.34
N ASN A 24 -0.35 13.86 -3.19
CA ASN A 24 -0.57 14.92 -4.18
C ASN A 24 0.64 15.83 -4.40
N SER A 25 1.56 15.92 -3.42
CA SER A 25 2.80 16.69 -3.53
C SER A 25 3.97 15.92 -4.15
N GLN A 26 3.82 14.61 -4.39
CA GLN A 26 4.90 13.74 -4.90
C GLN A 26 4.40 12.88 -6.06
N PRO A 27 4.29 13.45 -7.28
CA PRO A 27 3.83 12.72 -8.45
C PRO A 27 4.64 11.46 -8.74
N GLY A 28 3.93 10.36 -9.06
CA GLY A 28 4.53 9.05 -9.31
C GLY A 28 4.69 8.17 -8.06
N HIS A 29 4.45 8.70 -6.86
CA HIS A 29 4.32 7.89 -5.65
C HIS A 29 2.86 7.53 -5.38
N GLY A 30 2.56 6.24 -5.22
CA GLY A 30 1.21 5.77 -4.92
C GLY A 30 1.17 4.33 -4.40
N LEU A 31 0.18 4.04 -3.56
CA LEU A 31 -0.15 2.73 -3.05
C LEU A 31 -1.42 2.20 -3.73
N ILE A 32 -1.40 0.93 -4.12
CA ILE A 32 -2.63 0.14 -4.25
C ILE A 32 -2.82 -0.59 -2.93
N VAL A 33 -4.01 -0.47 -2.35
CA VAL A 33 -4.40 -1.09 -1.08
C VAL A 33 -5.60 -1.99 -1.31
N GLU A 34 -5.53 -3.21 -0.77
CA GLU A 34 -6.67 -4.13 -0.71
C GLU A 34 -6.81 -4.68 0.70
N VAL A 35 -7.97 -4.46 1.31
CA VAL A 35 -8.31 -5.08 2.60
C VAL A 35 -8.85 -6.49 2.33
N LEU A 36 -8.25 -7.45 3.02
CA LEU A 36 -8.47 -8.89 2.84
C LEU A 36 -9.22 -9.46 4.05
N PRO A 37 -9.74 -10.71 3.97
CA PRO A 37 -10.26 -11.41 5.13
C PRO A 37 -9.23 -11.53 6.28
N GLU A 38 -9.71 -11.85 7.48
CA GLU A 38 -8.87 -12.20 8.65
C GLU A 38 -7.95 -11.06 9.12
N ASN A 39 -8.41 -9.81 9.02
CA ASN A 39 -7.66 -8.61 9.40
C ASN A 39 -6.31 -8.50 8.67
N ARG A 40 -6.28 -8.87 7.38
CA ARG A 40 -5.12 -8.76 6.51
C ARG A 40 -5.28 -7.66 5.49
N ILE A 41 -4.16 -7.15 5.00
CA ILE A 41 -4.17 -6.06 4.01
C ILE A 41 -2.97 -6.20 3.09
N LEU A 42 -3.22 -6.09 1.79
CA LEU A 42 -2.20 -5.97 0.76
C LEU A 42 -1.90 -4.49 0.54
N ALA A 43 -0.63 -4.15 0.41
CA ALA A 43 -0.25 -2.86 -0.16
C ALA A 43 0.96 -2.99 -1.10
N TRP A 44 0.85 -2.39 -2.28
CA TRP A 44 1.94 -2.23 -3.25
C TRP A 44 2.21 -0.76 -3.48
N TRP A 45 3.44 -0.33 -3.22
CA TRP A 45 3.91 1.04 -3.43
C TRP A 45 4.64 1.13 -4.77
N PHE A 46 4.13 1.95 -5.67
CA PHE A 46 4.78 2.41 -6.91
C PHE A 46 5.52 3.73 -6.64
N THR A 47 6.81 3.76 -6.95
CA THR A 47 7.73 4.81 -6.50
C THR A 47 9.00 4.84 -7.37
N TYR A 48 10.07 5.47 -6.89
CA TYR A 48 11.38 5.53 -7.53
C TYR A 48 12.47 4.85 -6.69
N GLN A 49 13.56 4.44 -7.34
CA GLN A 49 14.75 3.92 -6.66
C GLN A 49 15.62 5.07 -6.09
N PRO A 50 16.49 4.81 -5.09
CA PRO A 50 17.35 5.85 -4.51
C PRO A 50 18.29 6.52 -5.53
N ASN A 51 18.67 5.79 -6.59
CA ASN A 51 19.50 6.28 -7.70
C ASN A 51 18.68 6.65 -8.95
N GLY A 52 17.35 6.72 -8.87
CA GLY A 52 16.47 7.06 -9.96
C GLY A 52 15.89 5.87 -10.74
N GLY A 53 14.88 6.13 -11.57
CA GLY A 53 14.09 5.11 -12.25
C GLY A 53 12.94 4.57 -11.40
N GLN A 54 11.95 3.97 -12.05
CA GLN A 54 10.76 3.45 -11.37
C GLN A 54 11.07 2.20 -10.54
N ALA A 55 10.30 2.02 -9.47
CA ALA A 55 10.31 0.86 -8.61
C ALA A 55 8.88 0.55 -8.13
N TRP A 56 8.69 -0.70 -7.73
CA TRP A 56 7.51 -1.09 -6.98
C TRP A 56 7.91 -2.15 -5.95
N PHE A 57 7.28 -2.10 -4.78
CA PHE A 57 7.50 -3.05 -3.69
C PHE A 57 6.29 -3.06 -2.77
N GLY A 58 6.13 -4.11 -1.98
CA GLY A 58 4.90 -4.29 -1.23
C GLY A 58 4.87 -5.61 -0.49
N GLY A 59 3.70 -5.91 0.05
CA GLY A 59 3.50 -7.13 0.82
C GLY A 59 2.11 -7.21 1.41
N ILE A 60 1.88 -8.32 2.11
CA ILE A 60 0.66 -8.52 2.89
C ILE A 60 1.02 -8.41 4.36
N GLY A 61 0.25 -7.62 5.09
CA GLY A 61 0.36 -7.43 6.53
C GLY A 61 -0.93 -7.78 7.24
N THR A 62 -0.94 -7.51 8.54
CA THR A 62 -2.13 -7.54 9.39
C THR A 62 -2.43 -6.16 9.93
N TYR A 63 -3.66 -5.95 10.36
CA TYR A 63 -4.08 -4.68 10.97
C TYR A 63 -4.87 -4.88 12.26
N THR A 64 -4.80 -3.86 13.11
CA THR A 64 -5.60 -3.73 14.32
C THR A 64 -6.06 -2.27 14.43
N GLY A 65 -7.37 -2.05 14.65
CA GLY A 65 -7.92 -0.70 14.57
C GLY A 65 -7.65 -0.10 13.20
N ASN A 66 -7.27 1.17 13.14
CA ASN A 66 -7.01 1.91 11.90
C ASN A 66 -5.58 1.77 11.35
N THR A 67 -4.77 0.84 11.90
CA THR A 67 -3.33 0.74 11.60
C THR A 67 -2.95 -0.67 11.15
N ALA A 68 -2.27 -0.75 10.01
CA ALA A 68 -1.70 -1.96 9.43
C ALA A 68 -0.17 -1.97 9.53
N THR A 69 0.42 -3.15 9.73
CA THR A 69 1.87 -3.36 9.66
C THR A 69 2.19 -4.41 8.60
N ILE A 70 3.07 -4.07 7.67
CA ILE A 70 3.42 -4.88 6.50
C ILE A 70 4.93 -5.09 6.47
N SER A 71 5.35 -6.36 6.33
CA SER A 71 6.72 -6.69 5.93
C SER A 71 6.81 -6.56 4.40
N VAL A 72 7.63 -5.62 3.95
CA VAL A 72 7.71 -5.24 2.55
C VAL A 72 8.81 -6.05 1.87
N ILE A 73 8.47 -6.67 0.75
CA ILE A 73 9.41 -7.31 -0.17
C ILE A 73 9.54 -6.48 -1.45
N LYS A 74 10.71 -6.59 -2.08
CA LYS A 74 10.97 -5.99 -3.39
C LYS A 74 11.52 -7.07 -4.30
N ALA A 75 10.82 -7.35 -5.40
CA ALA A 75 11.27 -8.33 -6.38
C ALA A 75 12.51 -7.81 -7.13
N GLU A 76 13.50 -8.67 -7.33
CA GLU A 76 14.76 -8.35 -8.02
C GLU A 76 15.09 -9.38 -9.10
N GLY A 77 16.03 -9.04 -9.99
CA GLY A 77 16.52 -9.91 -11.07
C GLY A 77 15.61 -10.05 -12.29
N GLY A 78 14.35 -9.57 -12.19
CA GLY A 78 13.39 -9.63 -13.28
C GLY A 78 13.77 -8.81 -14.51
N ARG A 79 13.49 -9.36 -15.69
CA ARG A 79 13.61 -8.71 -17.00
C ARG A 79 12.30 -8.88 -17.77
N PHE A 80 11.99 -7.92 -18.64
CA PHE A 80 10.79 -7.98 -19.48
C PHE A 80 10.90 -9.11 -20.53
N LEU A 81 9.76 -9.66 -20.94
CA LEU A 81 9.69 -10.68 -21.99
C LEU A 81 10.34 -10.18 -23.29
N PRO A 82 11.07 -11.03 -24.02
CA PRO A 82 11.22 -12.47 -23.83
C PRO A 82 12.35 -12.89 -22.85
N ASN A 83 13.06 -11.94 -22.23
CA ASN A 83 14.26 -12.22 -21.44
C ASN A 83 13.99 -12.62 -19.98
N PHE A 84 12.74 -12.96 -19.63
CA PHE A 84 12.38 -13.35 -18.29
C PHE A 84 12.99 -14.71 -17.95
N ASP A 85 13.64 -14.80 -16.78
CA ASP A 85 14.16 -16.03 -16.21
C ASP A 85 13.70 -16.13 -14.76
N SER A 86 12.86 -17.12 -14.45
CA SER A 86 12.35 -17.34 -13.09
C SER A 86 13.46 -17.69 -12.09
N ALA A 87 14.56 -18.30 -12.53
CA ALA A 87 15.67 -18.67 -11.65
C ALA A 87 16.47 -17.45 -11.17
N ALA A 88 16.36 -16.31 -11.86
CA ALA A 88 17.00 -15.06 -11.47
C ALA A 88 16.18 -14.25 -10.45
N ILE A 89 14.93 -14.63 -10.16
CA ILE A 89 14.01 -13.85 -9.32
C ILE A 89 14.28 -14.10 -7.84
N THR A 90 14.46 -13.03 -7.09
CA THR A 90 14.50 -13.05 -5.62
C THR A 90 13.50 -12.05 -5.05
N ASN A 91 13.09 -12.25 -3.79
CA ASN A 91 12.17 -11.36 -3.07
C ASN A 91 12.75 -11.00 -1.69
N PRO A 92 13.89 -10.29 -1.63
CA PRO A 92 14.44 -9.84 -0.36
C PRO A 92 13.43 -8.99 0.41
N VAL A 93 13.47 -9.12 1.73
CA VAL A 93 12.78 -8.18 2.63
C VAL A 93 13.46 -6.83 2.49
N LEU A 94 12.70 -5.85 2.02
CA LEU A 94 13.13 -4.46 1.92
C LEU A 94 13.05 -3.77 3.29
N GLY A 95 12.05 -4.11 4.11
CA GLY A 95 11.89 -3.55 5.45
C GLY A 95 10.44 -3.58 5.91
N SER A 96 10.04 -2.61 6.73
CA SER A 96 8.69 -2.53 7.28
C SER A 96 7.97 -1.26 6.87
N MET A 97 6.65 -1.38 6.71
CA MET A 97 5.75 -0.27 6.42
C MET A 97 4.56 -0.34 7.36
N GLN A 98 4.21 0.80 7.96
CA GLN A 98 3.00 0.98 8.73
C GLN A 98 2.07 1.94 7.98
N LEU A 99 0.85 1.48 7.70
CA LEU A 99 -0.19 2.27 7.05
C LEU A 99 -1.28 2.58 8.07
N ARG A 100 -1.52 3.85 8.32
CA ARG A 100 -2.57 4.33 9.23
C ARG A 100 -3.57 5.18 8.46
N PHE A 101 -4.85 4.91 8.64
CA PHE A 101 -5.92 5.71 8.05
C PHE A 101 -6.50 6.67 9.09
N ASP A 102 -6.65 7.92 8.69
CA ASP A 102 -7.06 9.03 9.57
C ASP A 102 -8.52 9.39 9.32
N SER A 103 -8.96 9.15 8.09
CA SER A 103 -10.32 9.33 7.58
C SER A 103 -10.47 8.49 6.31
N CYS A 104 -11.67 8.47 5.74
CA CYS A 104 -11.94 7.89 4.44
C CYS A 104 -11.15 8.50 3.28
N THR A 105 -10.51 9.65 3.48
CA THR A 105 -9.79 10.38 2.42
C THR A 105 -8.32 10.66 2.73
N ASN A 106 -7.86 10.45 3.97
CA ASN A 106 -6.50 10.77 4.41
C ASN A 106 -5.90 9.65 5.27
N GLY A 107 -4.58 9.52 5.18
CA GLY A 107 -3.80 8.62 6.03
C GLY A 107 -2.33 8.97 5.99
N VAL A 108 -1.52 8.11 6.61
CA VAL A 108 -0.06 8.24 6.61
C VAL A 108 0.60 6.87 6.49
N VAL A 109 1.72 6.86 5.79
CA VAL A 109 2.64 5.73 5.68
C VAL A 109 3.90 6.08 6.45
N ASN A 110 4.26 5.28 7.44
CA ASN A 110 5.58 5.31 8.04
C ASN A 110 6.37 4.11 7.53
N TYR A 111 7.63 4.30 7.14
CA TYR A 111 8.44 3.22 6.60
C TYR A 111 9.86 3.23 7.14
N GLN A 112 10.46 2.05 7.13
CA GLN A 112 11.88 1.85 7.36
C GLN A 112 12.37 0.76 6.41
N PHE A 113 13.14 1.17 5.41
CA PHE A 113 13.61 0.35 4.31
C PHE A 113 15.13 0.34 4.22
N GLY A 114 15.67 -0.83 3.87
CA GLY A 114 17.07 -1.02 3.51
C GLY A 114 17.37 -0.53 2.10
N GLN A 115 18.48 -1.01 1.54
CA GLN A 115 18.91 -0.72 0.17
C GLN A 115 18.99 0.78 -0.20
N GLY A 116 19.24 1.65 0.78
CA GLY A 116 19.38 3.10 0.58
C GLY A 116 18.05 3.88 0.52
N TYR A 117 16.90 3.24 0.70
CA TYR A 117 15.60 3.93 0.76
C TYR A 117 15.39 4.70 2.08
N GLY A 118 16.04 4.28 3.16
CA GLY A 118 16.00 4.95 4.45
C GLY A 118 14.66 4.80 5.18
N SER A 119 14.35 5.74 6.06
CA SER A 119 13.10 5.80 6.80
C SER A 119 12.40 7.14 6.62
N GLY A 120 11.09 7.16 6.79
CA GLY A 120 10.32 8.38 6.61
C GLY A 120 8.84 8.24 6.97
N SER A 121 8.16 9.37 6.92
CA SER A 121 6.71 9.49 7.07
C SER A 121 6.15 10.21 5.84
N TRP A 122 5.08 9.66 5.29
CA TRP A 122 4.55 10.07 4.00
C TRP A 122 3.02 10.16 4.08
N PRO A 123 2.44 11.38 4.04
CA PRO A 123 0.99 11.53 4.05
C PRO A 123 0.42 11.03 2.72
N ILE A 124 -0.77 10.44 2.78
CA ILE A 124 -1.48 9.90 1.63
C ILE A 124 -2.93 10.39 1.58
N ASN A 125 -3.44 10.54 0.37
CA ASN A 125 -4.79 10.95 0.05
C ASN A 125 -5.45 9.90 -0.84
N ARG A 126 -6.74 9.66 -0.64
CA ARG A 126 -7.48 8.68 -1.42
C ARG A 126 -7.72 9.17 -2.85
N LEU A 127 -7.32 8.37 -3.83
CA LEU A 127 -7.55 8.65 -5.25
C LEU A 127 -8.76 7.89 -5.80
N THR A 128 -8.92 6.62 -5.41
CA THR A 128 -10.01 5.78 -5.94
C THR A 128 -10.83 5.14 -4.83
N VAL A 129 -12.11 4.93 -5.14
CA VAL A 129 -13.06 4.20 -4.30
C VAL A 129 -13.47 2.94 -5.04
N ALA A 130 -13.29 1.78 -4.41
CA ALA A 130 -13.77 0.53 -4.97
C ALA A 130 -15.30 0.55 -5.06
N ALA A 131 -15.84 0.17 -6.22
CA ALA A 131 -17.28 0.16 -6.45
C ALA A 131 -17.99 -0.74 -5.43
N GLY A 132 -19.10 -0.26 -4.87
CA GLY A 132 -19.88 -0.98 -3.85
C GLY A 132 -19.30 -0.94 -2.44
N LEU A 133 -18.14 -0.30 -2.23
CA LEU A 133 -17.51 -0.15 -0.91
C LEU A 133 -17.44 1.34 -0.54
N ALA A 134 -18.54 1.84 0.03
CA ALA A 134 -18.61 3.23 0.50
C ALA A 134 -17.81 3.38 1.81
N CYS A 135 -17.01 4.44 1.88
CA CYS A 135 -16.38 4.89 3.13
C CYS A 135 -17.00 6.23 3.48
N THR A 136 -17.58 6.33 4.67
CA THR A 136 -18.18 7.55 5.20
C THR A 136 -17.56 7.85 6.55
N ASP A 137 -17.09 9.09 6.73
CA ASP A 137 -16.64 9.60 8.03
C ASP A 137 -17.83 9.85 8.97
#